data_AF-A0A7S0LWI6-F1
#
_entry.id   AF-A0A7S0LWI6-F1
#
_cell.length_a   1.000
_cell.length_b   1.000
_cell.length_c   1.000
_cell.angle_alpha   90.00
_cell.angle_beta   90.00
_cell.angle_gamma   90.00
#
_symmetry.space_group_name_H-M   'P 1'
#
loop_
_entity.id
_entity.type
_entity.pdbx_description
1 polymer ?
#
loop_
_entity_poly.entity_id
_entity_poly.type
_entity_poly.pdbx_seq_one_letter_code
_entity_poly.pdbx_strand_id
1 'polypeptide(L)'
;AYDWLPDSAWASACRLSNIRSFNRNIEEGSVMESIRARPVQWKAYLESLDANVCLENCNPIPSLTPFQNLLLRRTFCPSSLYAGIICFLKETLGANISNPLPVSVTSAFEHSHPTAPMMFLIGSG
;
A
#
# COMPACT_ATOMS: atom_id res chain seq x y z
N ALA A 1 -13.04 -21.49 12.56
CA ALA A 1 -11.98 -20.46 12.55
C ALA A 1 -10.81 -21.03 11.76
N TYR A 2 -10.04 -20.20 11.05
CA TYR A 2 -8.84 -20.67 10.36
C TYR A 2 -7.67 -20.60 11.36
N ASP A 3 -6.96 -21.71 11.58
CA ASP A 3 -5.89 -21.75 12.60
C ASP A 3 -4.71 -20.81 12.32
N TRP A 4 -4.55 -20.39 11.05
CA TRP A 4 -3.48 -19.49 10.60
C TRP A 4 -3.88 -18.02 10.52
N LEU A 5 -5.18 -17.70 10.65
CA LEU A 5 -5.69 -16.34 10.48
C LEU A 5 -6.26 -15.83 11.81
N PRO A 6 -5.62 -14.83 12.45
CA PRO A 6 -6.15 -14.24 13.67
C PRO A 6 -7.57 -13.69 13.49
N ASP A 7 -8.41 -13.79 14.53
CA ASP A 7 -9.80 -13.29 14.49
C ASP A 7 -9.87 -11.78 14.16
N SER A 8 -8.87 -11.01 14.58
CA SER A 8 -8.74 -9.58 14.26
C SER A 8 -8.52 -9.35 12.76
N ALA A 9 -7.68 -10.16 12.12
CA ALA A 9 -7.45 -10.11 10.68
C ALA A 9 -8.69 -10.55 9.90
N TRP A 10 -9.39 -11.58 10.38
CA TRP A 10 -10.67 -12.02 9.81
C TRP A 10 -11.74 -10.93 9.90
N ALA A 11 -11.90 -10.28 11.06
CA ALA A 11 -12.84 -9.17 11.23
C ALA A 11 -12.54 -8.00 10.29
N SER A 12 -11.26 -7.70 10.07
CA SER A 12 -10.81 -6.69 9.10
C SER A 12 -11.15 -7.09 7.66
N ALA A 13 -10.99 -8.36 7.29
CA ALA A 13 -11.42 -8.90 6.00
C ALA A 13 -12.94 -8.79 5.81
N CYS A 14 -13.74 -9.06 6.84
CA CYS A 14 -15.19 -8.86 6.82
C CYS A 14 -15.55 -7.39 6.57
N ARG A 15 -14.88 -6.46 7.26
CA ARG A 15 -15.10 -5.02 7.08
C ARG A 15 -14.75 -4.56 5.66
N LEU A 16 -13.62 -5.01 5.11
CA LEU A 16 -13.22 -4.70 3.75
C LEU A 16 -14.23 -5.26 2.73
N SER A 17 -14.74 -6.47 2.98
CA SER A 17 -15.77 -7.12 2.18
C SER A 17 -17.13 -6.41 2.20
N ASN A 18 -17.39 -5.49 3.14
CA ASN A 18 -18.62 -4.69 3.13
C ASN A 18 -18.52 -3.49 2.17
N ILE A 19 -17.33 -3.18 1.64
CA ILE A 19 -17.11 -2.07 0.72
C ILE A 19 -17.41 -2.54 -0.71
N ARG A 20 -18.63 -2.26 -1.20
CA ARG A 20 -19.09 -2.70 -2.53
C ARG A 20 -18.16 -2.29 -3.68
N SER A 21 -17.59 -1.08 -3.61
CA SER A 21 -16.66 -0.59 -4.63
C SER A 21 -15.32 -1.32 -4.64
N PHE A 22 -14.89 -1.86 -3.49
CA PHE A 22 -13.69 -2.69 -3.40
C PHE A 22 -13.91 -4.04 -4.10
N ASN A 23 -15.06 -4.66 -3.86
CA ASN A 23 -15.34 -6.01 -4.34
C ASN A 23 -15.64 -6.13 -5.83
N ARG A 24 -15.88 -5.01 -6.54
CA ARG A 24 -16.34 -5.01 -7.94
C ARG A 24 -15.49 -5.88 -8.87
N ASN A 25 -14.19 -5.95 -8.62
CA ASN A 25 -13.23 -6.63 -9.49
C ASN A 25 -12.83 -8.02 -8.96
N ILE A 26 -13.43 -8.49 -7.86
CA ILE A 26 -13.08 -9.78 -7.23
C ILE A 26 -13.99 -10.86 -7.82
N GLU A 27 -13.40 -11.89 -8.42
CA GLU A 27 -14.15 -12.98 -9.07
C GLU A 27 -15.03 -13.75 -8.08
N GLU A 28 -14.53 -14.01 -6.87
CA GLU A 28 -15.28 -14.68 -5.80
C GLU A 28 -16.33 -13.77 -5.13
N GLY A 29 -16.44 -12.51 -5.56
CA GLY A 29 -17.43 -11.55 -5.12
C GLY A 29 -17.09 -10.78 -3.84
N SER A 30 -16.19 -11.29 -2.99
CA SER A 30 -15.66 -10.53 -1.85
C SER A 30 -14.31 -11.05 -1.36
N VAL A 31 -13.61 -10.26 -0.54
CA VAL A 31 -12.33 -10.67 0.09
C VAL A 31 -12.53 -11.90 0.98
N MET A 32 -13.63 -11.96 1.74
CA MET A 32 -13.94 -13.13 2.56
C MET A 32 -14.07 -14.39 1.70
N GLU A 33 -14.84 -14.34 0.61
CA GLU A 33 -15.01 -15.51 -0.27
C GLU A 33 -13.71 -15.89 -0.97
N SER A 34 -12.88 -14.93 -1.36
CA SER A 34 -11.54 -15.20 -1.90
C SER A 34 -10.65 -15.94 -0.89
N ILE A 35 -10.68 -15.56 0.40
CA ILE A 35 -9.96 -16.26 1.48
C ILE A 35 -10.47 -17.70 1.61
N ARG A 36 -11.79 -17.92 1.52
CA ARG A 36 -12.38 -19.26 1.60
C ARG A 36 -12.02 -20.13 0.40
N ALA A 37 -12.00 -19.54 -0.79
CA ALA A 37 -11.70 -20.24 -2.03
C ALA A 37 -10.22 -20.66 -2.12
N ARG A 38 -9.30 -19.81 -1.67
CA ARG A 38 -7.84 -20.01 -1.87
C ARG A 38 -7.02 -19.80 -0.59
N PRO A 39 -7.29 -20.55 0.50
CA PRO A 39 -6.67 -20.31 1.82
C PRO A 39 -5.14 -20.46 1.82
N VAL A 40 -4.59 -21.37 0.99
CA VAL A 40 -3.14 -21.58 0.89
C VAL A 40 -2.43 -20.35 0.30
N GLN A 41 -3.00 -19.73 -0.74
CA GLN A 41 -2.44 -18.53 -1.36
C GLN A 41 -2.51 -17.33 -0.42
N TRP A 42 -3.64 -17.18 0.29
CA TRP A 42 -3.81 -16.13 1.30
C TRP A 42 -2.84 -16.28 2.46
N LYS A 43 -2.62 -17.49 2.96
CA LYS A 43 -1.63 -17.74 4.00
C LYS A 43 -0.23 -17.31 3.55
N ALA A 44 0.21 -17.73 2.36
CA ALA A 44 1.50 -17.34 1.80
C ALA A 44 1.61 -15.81 1.59
N TYR A 45 0.54 -15.16 1.14
CA TYR A 45 0.48 -13.72 1.00
C TYR A 45 0.66 -13.00 2.34
N LEU A 46 -0.07 -13.40 3.39
CA LEU A 46 0.05 -12.77 4.71
C LEU A 46 1.44 -12.97 5.32
N GLU A 47 2.01 -14.17 5.20
CA GLU A 47 3.39 -14.44 5.63
C GLU A 47 4.41 -13.56 4.88
N SER A 48 4.18 -13.27 3.60
CA SER A 48 5.05 -12.39 2.82
C SER A 48 4.96 -10.91 3.24
N LEU A 49 3.80 -10.46 3.71
CA LEU A 49 3.60 -9.09 4.17
C LEU A 49 4.43 -8.80 5.44
N ASP A 50 4.51 -9.78 6.35
CA ASP A 50 5.30 -9.67 7.57
C ASP A 50 6.80 -9.61 7.29
N ALA A 51 7.26 -10.27 6.22
CA ALA A 51 8.65 -10.22 5.78
C ALA A 51 9.05 -8.88 5.13
N ASN A 52 8.13 -7.90 5.01
CA ASN A 52 8.33 -6.61 4.34
C ASN A 52 8.79 -6.71 2.87
N VAL A 53 8.60 -7.86 2.24
CA VAL A 53 8.95 -8.05 0.83
C VAL A 53 7.78 -7.53 -0.01
N CYS A 54 7.99 -6.52 -0.87
CA CYS A 54 6.99 -6.18 -1.91
C CYS A 54 6.97 -7.33 -2.93
N LEU A 55 6.24 -8.40 -2.64
CA LEU A 55 5.97 -9.48 -3.59
C LEU A 55 4.67 -9.17 -4.33
N GLU A 56 4.76 -8.36 -5.38
CA GLU A 56 3.69 -8.19 -6.37
C GLU A 56 3.19 -9.55 -6.89
N ASN A 57 4.08 -10.55 -6.94
CA ASN A 57 3.83 -11.90 -7.43
C ASN A 57 3.03 -12.81 -6.47
N CYS A 58 2.76 -12.39 -5.23
CA CYS A 58 2.00 -13.18 -4.26
C CYS A 58 0.58 -12.66 -4.02
N ASN A 59 0.11 -11.71 -4.85
CA ASN A 59 -1.23 -11.15 -4.69
C ASN A 59 -2.31 -12.22 -4.89
N PRO A 60 -3.12 -12.55 -3.86
CA PRO A 60 -4.18 -13.52 -4.00
C PRO A 60 -5.33 -13.00 -4.88
N ILE A 61 -5.43 -11.71 -5.16
CA ILE A 61 -6.47 -11.16 -6.04
C ILE A 61 -5.80 -10.31 -7.14
N PRO A 62 -5.35 -10.92 -8.25
CA PRO A 62 -4.58 -10.21 -9.27
C PRO A 62 -5.38 -9.14 -10.03
N SER A 63 -6.71 -9.20 -9.98
CA SER A 63 -7.62 -8.23 -10.59
C SER A 63 -7.76 -6.91 -9.82
N LEU A 64 -7.15 -6.80 -8.64
CA LEU A 64 -7.20 -5.57 -7.85
C LEU A 64 -6.36 -4.46 -8.49
N THR A 65 -6.92 -3.26 -8.48
CA THR A 65 -6.21 -2.02 -8.83
C THR A 65 -5.09 -1.73 -7.83
N PRO A 66 -4.08 -0.91 -8.20
CA PRO A 66 -3.01 -0.49 -7.28
C PRO A 66 -3.53 0.04 -5.93
N PHE A 67 -4.58 0.87 -5.97
CA PHE A 67 -5.17 1.42 -4.76
C PHE A 67 -5.90 0.36 -3.91
N GLN A 68 -6.58 -0.59 -4.55
CA GLN A 68 -7.20 -1.71 -3.84
C GLN A 68 -6.14 -2.62 -3.20
N ASN A 69 -5.00 -2.86 -3.86
CA ASN A 69 -3.88 -3.59 -3.27
C ASN A 69 -3.32 -2.87 -2.03
N LEU A 70 -3.21 -1.54 -2.08
CA LEU A 70 -2.80 -0.74 -0.92
C LEU A 70 -3.78 -0.88 0.25
N LEU A 71 -5.10 -0.81 -0.02
CA LEU A 71 -6.12 -0.99 1.01
C LEU A 71 -6.11 -2.41 1.59
N LEU A 72 -5.87 -3.43 0.75
CA LEU A 72 -5.73 -4.80 1.20
C LEU A 72 -4.55 -4.94 2.16
N ARG A 73 -3.38 -4.42 1.77
CA ARG A 73 -2.19 -4.41 2.63
C ARG A 73 -2.41 -3.66 3.94
N ARG A 74 -3.05 -2.48 3.89
CA ARG A 74 -3.42 -1.70 5.09
C ARG A 74 -4.27 -2.51 6.07
N THR A 75 -5.14 -3.37 5.55
CA THR A 75 -6.09 -4.17 6.34
C THR A 75 -5.40 -5.27 7.12
N PHE A 76 -4.35 -5.89 6.55
CA PHE A 76 -3.69 -7.05 7.15
C PHE A 76 -2.32 -6.74 7.79
N CYS A 77 -1.57 -5.76 7.29
CA CYS A 77 -0.24 -5.43 7.78
C CYS A 77 -0.03 -3.90 7.81
N PRO A 78 -0.61 -3.20 8.81
CA PRO A 78 -0.52 -1.74 8.90
C PRO A 78 0.90 -1.23 9.17
N SER A 79 1.77 -2.04 9.80
CA SER A 79 3.17 -1.70 10.06
C SER A 79 3.98 -1.50 8.78
N SER A 80 3.65 -2.25 7.71
CA SER A 80 4.33 -2.16 6.41
C SER A 80 3.61 -1.25 5.41
N LEU A 81 2.65 -0.44 5.88
CA LEU A 81 1.85 0.44 5.02
C LEU A 81 2.71 1.46 4.26
N TYR A 82 3.76 2.00 4.89
CA TYR A 82 4.67 2.94 4.23
C TYR A 82 5.30 2.34 2.96
N ALA A 83 5.83 1.11 3.06
CA ALA A 83 6.37 0.40 1.91
C ALA A 83 5.29 0.15 0.85
N GLY A 84 4.05 -0.14 1.27
CA GLY A 84 2.90 -0.26 0.38
C GLY A 84 2.59 1.03 -0.37
N ILE A 85 2.64 2.18 0.30
CA ILE A 85 2.43 3.49 -0.31
C ILE A 85 3.52 3.75 -1.35
N ILE A 86 4.79 3.47 -1.02
CA ILE A 86 5.89 3.65 -1.99
C ILE A 86 5.69 2.76 -3.22
N CYS A 87 5.30 1.48 -3.06
CA CYS A 87 5.00 0.58 -4.18
C CYS A 87 3.80 1.12 -5.00
N PHE A 88 2.69 1.51 -4.36
CA PHE A 88 1.52 2.14 -5.02
C PHE A 88 1.88 3.40 -5.82
N LEU A 89 2.67 4.28 -5.22
CA LEU A 89 3.05 5.51 -5.87
C LEU A 89 3.94 5.17 -7.09
N LYS A 90 4.91 4.25 -6.98
CA LYS A 90 5.76 3.83 -8.11
C LYS A 90 4.95 3.27 -9.28
N GLU A 91 3.91 2.51 -9.00
CA GLU A 91 3.00 1.98 -10.03
C GLU A 91 2.17 3.10 -10.70
N THR A 92 1.78 4.14 -9.96
CA THR A 92 0.87 5.19 -10.45
C THR A 92 1.59 6.39 -11.07
N LEU A 93 2.77 6.75 -10.55
CA LEU A 93 3.56 7.93 -10.97
C LEU A 93 4.86 7.54 -11.68
N GLY A 94 5.19 6.24 -11.74
CA GLY A 94 6.43 5.72 -12.31
C GLY A 94 7.56 5.57 -11.27
N ALA A 95 8.62 4.87 -11.66
CA ALA A 95 9.74 4.52 -10.76
C ALA A 95 10.49 5.73 -10.18
N ASN A 96 10.39 6.90 -10.82
CA ASN A 96 11.05 8.14 -10.43
C ASN A 96 10.20 8.98 -9.49
N ILE A 97 9.67 8.36 -8.44
CA ILE A 97 9.19 9.12 -7.29
C ILE A 97 10.43 9.66 -6.63
N SER A 98 10.76 10.87 -7.07
CA SER A 98 11.99 11.55 -6.78
C SER A 98 12.37 11.29 -5.33
N ASN A 99 13.50 10.62 -5.14
CA ASN A 99 14.28 10.79 -3.93
C ASN A 99 14.27 12.30 -3.64
N PRO A 100 14.01 12.75 -2.40
CA PRO A 100 13.96 14.18 -2.12
C PRO A 100 15.18 14.81 -2.77
N LEU A 101 14.96 15.68 -3.77
CA LEU A 101 16.06 16.25 -4.53
C LEU A 101 17.01 16.84 -3.49
N PRO A 102 18.34 16.62 -3.58
CA PRO A 102 19.25 17.35 -2.72
C PRO A 102 19.05 18.84 -3.01
N VAL A 103 18.27 19.52 -2.17
CA VAL A 103 17.94 20.93 -2.36
C VAL A 103 19.17 21.72 -1.90
N SER A 104 20.06 22.01 -2.85
CA SER A 104 21.06 23.05 -2.64
C SER A 104 20.31 24.38 -2.53
N VAL A 105 20.62 25.17 -1.49
CA VAL A 105 20.06 26.52 -1.33
C VAL A 105 20.32 27.38 -2.57
N THR A 106 21.52 27.25 -3.16
CA THR A 106 21.88 27.95 -4.40
C THR A 106 20.95 27.56 -5.55
N SER A 107 20.72 26.26 -5.73
CA SER A 107 19.81 25.77 -6.80
C SER A 107 18.38 26.23 -6.56
N ALA A 108 17.88 26.18 -5.31
CA ALA A 108 16.55 26.67 -4.98
C ALA A 108 16.41 28.18 -5.23
N PHE A 109 17.46 28.97 -4.96
CA PHE A 109 17.48 30.41 -5.20
C PHE A 109 17.47 30.75 -6.68
N GLU A 110 18.30 30.10 -7.48
CA GLU A 110 18.36 30.29 -8.94
C GLU A 110 17.03 30.01 -9.64
N HIS A 111 16.25 29.04 -9.15
CA HIS A 111 14.95 28.68 -9.70
C HIS A 111 13.77 29.41 -9.04
N SER A 112 14.03 30.32 -8.09
CA SER A 112 12.99 31.07 -7.39
C SER A 112 12.48 32.26 -8.20
N HIS A 113 11.22 32.60 -8.03
CA HIS A 113 10.65 33.81 -8.63
C HIS A 113 10.93 35.03 -7.73
N PRO A 114 11.30 36.20 -8.28
CA PRO A 114 11.61 37.40 -7.47
C PRO A 114 10.48 37.90 -6.56
N THR A 115 9.24 37.50 -6.85
CA THR A 115 8.05 37.86 -6.06
C THR A 115 7.55 36.72 -5.17
N ALA A 116 8.23 35.56 -5.16
CA ALA A 116 7.88 34.42 -4.32
C ALA A 116 8.85 34.37 -3.11
N PRO A 117 8.33 34.38 -1.85
CA PRO A 117 9.19 34.30 -0.68
C PRO A 117 9.83 32.91 -0.54
N MET A 118 11.11 32.89 -0.16
CA MET A 118 11.84 31.65 0.14
C MET A 118 11.74 31.33 1.64
N MET A 119 11.29 30.12 1.97
CA MET A 119 11.13 29.65 3.35
C MET A 119 12.17 28.59 3.69
N PHE A 120 12.79 28.73 4.87
CA PHE A 120 13.75 27.77 5.41
C PHE A 120 13.15 27.07 6.62
N LEU A 121 13.16 25.74 6.61
CA LEU A 121 12.77 24.91 7.75
C LEU A 121 14.03 24.47 8.50
N ILE A 122 14.22 24.98 9.71
CA ILE A 122 15.39 24.69 10.54
C ILE A 122 14.96 23.69 11.62
N GLY A 123 15.55 22.48 11.59
CA GLY A 123 15.36 21.49 12.62
C GLY A 123 15.98 21.92 13.96
N SER A 124 15.47 21.39 15.06
CA SER A 124 16.03 21.60 16.38
C SER A 124 17.33 20.80 16.53
N GLY A 125 18.44 21.31 15.98
CA GLY A 125 19.82 20.87 16.25
C GLY A 125 20.08 19.37 16.22
#